data_AF-A0A957WYA7-F1
#
_entry.id   AF-A0A957WYA7-F1
#
_cell.length_a   1.000
_cell.length_b   1.000
_cell.length_c   1.000
_cell.angle_alpha   90.00
_cell.angle_beta   90.00
_cell.angle_gamma   90.00
#
_symmetry.space_group_name_H-M   'P 1'
#
loop_
_entity.id
_entity.type
_entity.pdbx_description
1 polymer ?
#
loop_
_entity_poly.entity_id
_entity_poly.type
_entity_poly.pdbx_seq_one_letter_code
_entity_poly.pdbx_strand_id
1 'polypeptide(L)'
;VMVAPPLLARSNEEAMRRHYLTVAEAIDIPVVVQDHPASSRVYMSVDFVVKLAEEAPQCNFLKLEDVPCPPKVAKARAAKPDMVIFGGLGGMMFLEELKSGADGAMTGFGFPDILVDIYRQYTSGDIDGATATFYRYCPLIRFEAQDGISMTLRKEIYARRGAIASAQPRRPYSALDAGTLRDLDDLLTRLDLQGK
;
A
#
# COMPACT_ATOMS: atom_id res chain seq x y z
N VAL A 1 -9.97 7.31 9.00
CA VAL A 1 -9.97 5.84 9.18
C VAL A 1 -9.86 5.16 7.83
N MET A 2 -9.14 4.04 7.71
CA MET A 2 -9.13 3.23 6.48
C MET A 2 -10.20 2.15 6.58
N VAL A 3 -11.02 2.01 5.54
CA VAL A 3 -12.17 1.12 5.51
C VAL A 3 -12.04 0.19 4.30
N ALA A 4 -11.95 -1.11 4.57
CA ALA A 4 -12.05 -2.14 3.55
C ALA A 4 -13.53 -2.38 3.20
N PRO A 5 -13.83 -2.78 1.94
CA PRO A 5 -15.19 -3.13 1.59
C PRO A 5 -15.67 -4.33 2.42
N PRO A 6 -16.95 -4.38 2.77
CA PRO A 6 -17.49 -5.42 3.64
C PRO A 6 -17.57 -6.76 2.91
N LEU A 7 -17.23 -7.85 3.61
CA LEU A 7 -17.49 -9.22 3.13
C LEU A 7 -18.97 -9.56 3.29
N LEU A 8 -19.80 -9.08 2.37
CA LEU A 8 -21.25 -9.31 2.39
C LEU A 8 -21.60 -10.61 1.64
N ALA A 9 -22.51 -11.41 2.22
CA ALA A 9 -23.02 -12.64 1.60
C ALA A 9 -23.68 -12.41 0.22
N ARG A 10 -24.21 -11.19 -0.01
CA ARG A 10 -24.70 -10.69 -1.29
C ARG A 10 -24.21 -9.26 -1.48
N SER A 11 -22.95 -9.12 -1.90
CA SER A 11 -22.40 -7.80 -2.21
C SER A 11 -22.93 -7.32 -3.56
N ASN A 12 -23.44 -6.10 -3.60
CA ASN A 12 -23.71 -5.34 -4.83
C ASN A 12 -23.28 -3.89 -4.59
N GLU A 13 -23.22 -3.10 -5.66
CA GLU A 13 -22.75 -1.72 -5.62
C GLU A 13 -23.51 -0.86 -4.59
N GLU A 14 -24.84 -1.01 -4.51
CA GLU A 14 -25.67 -0.26 -3.55
C GLU A 14 -25.40 -0.65 -2.09
N ALA A 15 -25.14 -1.93 -1.81
CA ALA A 15 -24.79 -2.37 -0.46
C ALA A 15 -23.41 -1.85 -0.04
N MET A 16 -22.44 -1.81 -0.97
CA MET A 16 -21.12 -1.22 -0.73
C MET A 16 -21.22 0.29 -0.51
N ARG A 17 -21.98 0.98 -1.37
CA ARG A 17 -22.27 2.42 -1.24
C ARG A 17 -22.82 2.74 0.15
N ARG A 18 -23.91 2.07 0.54
CA ARG A 18 -24.53 2.26 1.86
C ARG A 18 -23.56 2.00 3.00
N HIS A 19 -22.70 0.99 2.91
CA HIS A 19 -21.70 0.72 3.94
C HIS A 19 -20.75 1.90 4.16
N TYR A 20 -20.15 2.43 3.09
CA TYR A 20 -19.23 3.57 3.21
C TYR A 20 -19.94 4.84 3.67
N LEU A 21 -21.16 5.12 3.16
CA LEU A 21 -21.94 6.27 3.61
C LEU A 21 -22.30 6.18 5.10
N THR A 22 -22.70 4.99 5.58
CA THR A 22 -22.99 4.78 7.01
C THR A 22 -21.77 5.05 7.88
N VAL A 23 -20.56 4.67 7.43
CA VAL A 23 -19.33 4.96 8.17
C VAL A 23 -19.02 6.45 8.14
N ALA A 24 -19.14 7.11 6.99
CA ALA A 24 -18.90 8.54 6.84
C ALA A 24 -19.89 9.39 7.66
N GLU A 25 -21.17 9.03 7.71
CA GLU A 25 -22.18 9.71 8.53
C GLU A 25 -21.90 9.60 10.04
N ALA A 26 -21.17 8.57 10.47
CA ALA A 26 -20.90 8.31 11.87
C ALA A 26 -19.63 8.99 12.41
N ILE A 27 -18.81 9.63 11.56
CA ILE A 27 -17.51 10.19 11.94
C ILE A 27 -17.24 11.55 11.28
N ASP A 28 -16.40 12.37 11.90
CA ASP A 28 -16.01 13.69 11.38
C ASP A 28 -14.61 13.71 10.72
N ILE A 29 -13.98 12.54 10.57
CA ILE A 29 -12.62 12.40 10.03
C ILE A 29 -12.64 11.74 8.63
N PRO A 30 -11.59 11.94 7.81
CA PRO A 30 -11.52 11.31 6.49
C PRO A 30 -11.65 9.78 6.51
N VAL A 31 -12.29 9.24 5.48
CA VAL A 31 -12.39 7.82 5.17
C VAL A 31 -11.50 7.49 3.98
N VAL A 32 -10.53 6.61 4.19
CA VAL A 32 -9.70 6.04 3.11
C VAL A 32 -10.38 4.76 2.63
N VAL A 33 -10.93 4.81 1.43
CA VAL A 33 -11.53 3.65 0.75
C VAL A 33 -10.40 2.71 0.33
N GLN A 34 -10.41 1.46 0.81
CA GLN A 34 -9.38 0.47 0.44
C GLN A 34 -9.85 -0.42 -0.71
N ASP A 35 -9.17 -0.30 -1.85
CA ASP A 35 -9.41 -1.10 -3.05
C ASP A 35 -8.35 -2.20 -3.17
N HIS A 36 -8.53 -3.30 -2.44
CA HIS A 36 -7.62 -4.45 -2.43
C HIS A 36 -8.33 -5.80 -2.69
N PRO A 37 -8.71 -6.08 -3.95
CA PRO A 37 -9.53 -7.26 -4.30
C PRO A 37 -8.90 -8.60 -3.94
N ALA A 38 -7.56 -8.70 -3.90
CA ALA A 38 -6.87 -9.93 -3.52
C ALA A 38 -7.25 -10.40 -2.10
N SER A 39 -7.54 -9.46 -1.19
CA SER A 39 -8.00 -9.76 0.18
C SER A 39 -9.52 -9.72 0.32
N SER A 40 -10.18 -8.76 -0.32
CA SER A 40 -11.61 -8.49 -0.11
C SER A 40 -12.52 -9.27 -1.05
N ARG A 41 -12.00 -9.74 -2.19
CA ARG A 41 -12.76 -10.30 -3.33
C ARG A 41 -13.79 -9.32 -3.91
N VAL A 42 -13.63 -8.03 -3.61
CA VAL A 42 -14.50 -6.96 -4.08
C VAL A 42 -13.73 -6.11 -5.07
N TYR A 43 -14.27 -5.97 -6.27
CA TYR A 43 -13.74 -5.11 -7.33
C TYR A 43 -14.57 -3.83 -7.39
N MET A 44 -13.91 -2.69 -7.24
CA MET A 44 -14.56 -1.37 -7.32
C MET A 44 -14.15 -0.68 -8.63
N SER A 45 -15.11 -0.21 -9.41
CA SER A 45 -14.83 0.62 -10.59
C SER A 45 -14.37 2.02 -10.16
N VAL A 46 -13.63 2.72 -11.03
CA VAL A 46 -13.28 4.13 -10.78
C VAL A 46 -14.56 4.96 -10.63
N ASP A 47 -15.55 4.76 -11.50
CA ASP A 47 -16.84 5.45 -11.45
C ASP A 47 -17.54 5.30 -10.10
N PHE A 48 -17.50 4.11 -9.49
CA PHE A 48 -18.06 3.88 -8.17
C PHE A 48 -17.34 4.71 -7.09
N VAL A 49 -16.01 4.67 -7.06
CA VAL A 49 -15.21 5.42 -6.07
C VAL A 49 -15.41 6.92 -6.23
N VAL A 50 -15.49 7.42 -7.47
CA VAL A 50 -15.74 8.84 -7.76
C VAL A 50 -17.12 9.26 -7.27
N LYS A 51 -18.18 8.51 -7.62
CA LYS A 51 -19.54 8.80 -7.13
C LYS A 51 -19.62 8.78 -5.60
N LEU A 52 -18.95 7.82 -4.96
CA LEU A 52 -18.90 7.76 -3.50
C LEU A 52 -18.24 9.00 -2.89
N ALA A 53 -17.15 9.50 -3.49
CA ALA A 53 -16.48 10.71 -3.04
C ALA A 53 -17.29 11.99 -3.31
N GLU A 54 -18.13 12.01 -4.35
CA GLU A 54 -19.07 13.11 -4.61
C GLU A 54 -20.21 13.16 -3.60
N GLU A 55 -20.74 12.00 -3.22
CA GLU A 55 -21.83 11.91 -2.23
C GLU A 55 -21.34 12.11 -0.79
N ALA A 56 -20.14 11.61 -0.48
CA ALA A 56 -19.49 11.78 0.81
C ALA A 56 -18.06 12.30 0.61
N PRO A 57 -17.84 13.62 0.66
CA PRO A 57 -16.51 14.22 0.49
C PRO A 57 -15.44 13.69 1.46
N GLN A 58 -15.85 13.15 2.61
CA GLN A 58 -14.95 12.46 3.54
C GLN A 58 -14.28 11.22 2.93
N CYS A 59 -14.91 10.59 1.93
CA CYS A 59 -14.42 9.41 1.20
C CYS A 59 -13.51 9.76 0.01
N ASN A 60 -13.04 11.01 -0.11
CA ASN A 60 -12.17 11.47 -1.20
C ASN A 60 -10.70 10.99 -1.08
N PHE A 61 -10.47 9.87 -0.39
CA PHE A 61 -9.17 9.25 -0.20
C PHE A 61 -9.25 7.78 -0.62
N LEU A 62 -8.35 7.36 -1.50
CA LEU A 62 -8.31 6.02 -2.06
C LEU A 62 -6.96 5.37 -1.76
N LYS A 63 -6.98 4.19 -1.15
CA LYS A 63 -5.83 3.28 -1.14
C LYS A 63 -6.03 2.24 -2.23
N LEU A 64 -5.26 2.34 -3.31
CA LEU A 64 -5.43 1.54 -4.53
C LEU A 64 -4.43 0.39 -4.56
N GLU A 65 -4.94 -0.84 -4.52
CA GLU A 65 -4.18 -2.09 -4.53
C GLU A 65 -4.78 -3.13 -5.51
N ASP A 66 -5.70 -2.70 -6.40
CA ASP A 66 -6.22 -3.49 -7.50
C ASP A 66 -5.22 -3.49 -8.67
N VAL A 67 -4.78 -4.68 -9.07
CA VAL A 67 -3.70 -4.87 -10.03
C VAL A 67 -4.23 -4.93 -11.47
N PRO A 68 -3.56 -4.27 -12.45
CA PRO A 68 -2.39 -3.41 -12.30
C PRO A 68 -2.74 -2.02 -11.72
N CYS A 69 -2.00 -1.58 -10.70
CA CYS A 69 -2.29 -0.35 -9.98
C CYS A 69 -2.08 0.94 -10.80
N PRO A 70 -0.92 1.16 -11.48
CA PRO A 70 -0.66 2.44 -12.16
C PRO A 70 -1.73 2.85 -13.20
N PRO A 71 -2.23 1.96 -14.09
CA PRO A 71 -3.31 2.33 -15.01
C PRO A 71 -4.61 2.75 -14.31
N LYS A 72 -4.94 2.16 -13.17
CA LYS A 72 -6.15 2.51 -12.41
C LYS A 72 -5.95 3.82 -11.63
N VAL A 73 -4.75 4.08 -11.11
CA VAL A 73 -4.36 5.37 -10.54
C VAL A 73 -4.55 6.48 -11.58
N ALA A 74 -4.03 6.30 -12.80
CA ALA A 74 -4.15 7.29 -13.87
C ALA A 74 -5.62 7.59 -14.22
N LYS A 75 -6.46 6.56 -14.31
CA LYS A 75 -7.91 6.71 -14.54
C LYS A 75 -8.60 7.46 -13.39
N ALA A 76 -8.30 7.10 -12.15
CA ALA A 76 -8.89 7.74 -10.97
C ALA A 76 -8.48 9.23 -10.87
N ARG A 77 -7.18 9.53 -11.08
CA ARG A 77 -6.68 10.91 -11.12
C ARG A 77 -7.35 11.73 -12.23
N ALA A 78 -7.54 11.16 -13.42
CA ALA A 78 -8.20 11.84 -14.53
C ALA A 78 -9.70 12.10 -14.24
N ALA A 79 -10.39 11.17 -13.58
CA ALA A 79 -11.80 11.29 -13.26
C ALA A 79 -12.08 12.23 -12.06
N LYS A 80 -11.17 12.27 -11.07
CA LYS A 80 -11.28 13.11 -9.87
C LYS A 80 -9.93 13.73 -9.51
N PRO A 81 -9.58 14.89 -10.12
CA PRO A 81 -8.25 15.51 -9.97
C PRO A 81 -7.83 15.89 -8.55
N ASP A 82 -8.79 16.03 -7.63
CA ASP A 82 -8.59 16.38 -6.22
C ASP A 82 -8.70 15.16 -5.27
N MET A 83 -8.91 13.95 -5.78
CA MET A 83 -8.88 12.73 -4.95
C MET A 83 -7.47 12.48 -4.43
N VAL A 84 -7.32 12.12 -3.16
CA VAL A 84 -6.01 11.71 -2.62
C VAL A 84 -5.82 10.22 -2.84
N ILE A 85 -4.80 9.82 -3.58
CA ILE A 85 -4.59 8.43 -4.03
C ILE A 85 -3.28 7.90 -3.46
N PHE A 86 -3.36 6.85 -2.64
CA PHE A 86 -2.21 6.14 -2.13
C PHE A 86 -2.05 4.80 -2.85
N GLY A 87 -0.85 4.51 -3.33
CA GLY A 87 -0.47 3.17 -3.72
C GLY A 87 -0.35 2.23 -2.51
N GLY A 88 -0.16 0.94 -2.75
CA GLY A 88 0.03 -0.06 -1.70
C GLY A 88 0.96 -1.18 -2.12
N LEU A 89 0.62 -2.43 -1.77
CA LEU A 89 1.34 -3.63 -2.26
C LEU A 89 2.87 -3.61 -2.05
N GLY A 90 3.34 -3.16 -0.89
CA GLY A 90 4.78 -3.07 -0.62
C GLY A 90 5.46 -1.84 -1.21
N GLY A 91 4.78 -1.06 -2.06
CA GLY A 91 5.41 -0.03 -2.88
C GLY A 91 6.01 -0.60 -4.17
N MET A 92 5.57 -1.79 -4.60
CA MET A 92 6.17 -2.51 -5.74
C MET A 92 6.08 -1.77 -7.07
N MET A 93 5.08 -0.91 -7.24
CA MET A 93 4.92 -0.05 -8.40
C MET A 93 4.98 1.44 -8.02
N PHE A 94 5.62 1.78 -6.89
CA PHE A 94 5.47 3.12 -6.31
C PHE A 94 5.94 4.23 -7.24
N LEU A 95 7.06 4.03 -7.95
CA LEU A 95 7.55 5.00 -8.93
C LEU A 95 6.55 5.22 -10.07
N GLU A 96 5.97 4.14 -10.61
CA GLU A 96 4.99 4.18 -11.68
C GLU A 96 3.64 4.75 -11.20
N GLU A 97 3.25 4.49 -9.95
CA GLU A 97 2.07 5.06 -9.31
C GLU A 97 2.22 6.58 -9.17
N LEU A 98 3.38 7.07 -8.73
CA LEU A 98 3.69 8.50 -8.68
C LEU A 98 3.64 9.14 -10.08
N LYS A 99 4.21 8.48 -11.10
CA LYS A 99 4.09 8.88 -12.52
C LYS A 99 2.64 8.93 -13.02
N SER A 100 1.78 8.10 -12.45
CA SER A 100 0.36 8.02 -12.78
C SER A 100 -0.50 9.00 -11.97
N GLY A 101 0.09 9.73 -11.02
CA GLY A 101 -0.58 10.75 -10.22
C GLY A 101 -1.01 10.29 -8.82
N ALA A 102 -0.39 9.25 -8.25
CA ALA A 102 -0.54 8.95 -6.82
C ALA A 102 0.10 10.04 -5.96
N ASP A 103 -0.47 10.28 -4.78
CA ASP A 103 -0.01 11.27 -3.81
C ASP A 103 0.93 10.68 -2.75
N GLY A 104 1.15 9.36 -2.78
CA GLY A 104 2.02 8.65 -1.86
C GLY A 104 1.76 7.15 -1.84
N ALA A 105 2.25 6.48 -0.80
CA ALA A 105 2.02 5.06 -0.58
C ALA A 105 1.54 4.81 0.86
N MET A 106 0.63 3.85 1.00
CA MET A 106 0.18 3.31 2.28
C MET A 106 0.50 1.82 2.31
N THR A 107 1.66 1.47 2.85
CA THR A 107 2.24 0.13 2.76
C THR A 107 2.92 -0.30 4.06
N GLY A 108 3.24 -1.59 4.18
CA GLY A 108 3.94 -2.17 5.32
C GLY A 108 5.43 -2.46 5.06
N PHE A 109 6.04 -1.86 4.04
CA PHE A 109 7.45 -2.10 3.69
C PHE A 109 8.39 -1.89 4.90
N GLY A 110 9.37 -2.77 5.07
CA GLY A 110 10.28 -2.79 6.22
C GLY A 110 11.19 -1.55 6.33
N PHE A 111 11.32 -0.78 5.25
CA PHE A 111 12.12 0.46 5.18
C PHE A 111 11.30 1.64 4.67
N PRO A 112 10.37 2.18 5.47
CA PRO A 112 9.53 3.31 5.05
C PRO A 112 10.34 4.56 4.69
N ASP A 113 11.51 4.74 5.30
CA ASP A 113 12.48 5.79 5.00
C ASP A 113 12.91 5.81 3.53
N ILE A 114 13.09 4.64 2.91
CA ILE A 114 13.40 4.53 1.48
C ILE A 114 12.23 5.05 0.62
N LEU A 115 10.99 4.70 0.97
CA LEU A 115 9.81 5.17 0.24
C LEU A 115 9.63 6.69 0.41
N VAL A 116 9.93 7.22 1.59
CA VAL A 116 9.92 8.66 1.84
C VAL A 116 10.96 9.37 0.97
N ASP A 117 12.16 8.81 0.82
CA ASP A 117 13.20 9.40 -0.03
C ASP A 117 12.79 9.40 -1.51
N ILE A 118 12.23 8.30 -2.01
CA ILE A 118 11.68 8.22 -3.38
C ILE A 118 10.61 9.30 -3.58
N TYR A 119 9.67 9.42 -2.64
CA TYR A 119 8.60 10.41 -2.70
C TYR A 119 9.14 11.85 -2.73
N ARG A 120 10.09 12.18 -1.85
CA ARG A 120 10.69 13.51 -1.77
C ARG A 120 11.44 13.88 -3.05
N GLN A 121 12.29 12.98 -3.55
CA GLN A 121 13.01 13.18 -4.80
C GLN A 121 12.04 13.42 -5.96
N TYR A 122 11.01 12.56 -6.08
CA TYR A 122 10.03 12.67 -7.15
C TYR A 122 9.26 13.99 -7.08
N THR A 123 8.77 14.36 -5.89
CA THR A 123 7.96 15.59 -5.71
C THR A 123 8.79 16.87 -5.77
N SER A 124 10.10 16.82 -5.54
CA SER A 124 11.00 17.95 -5.79
C SER A 124 11.45 18.07 -7.26
N GLY A 125 11.01 17.15 -8.14
CA GLY A 125 11.38 17.13 -9.56
C GLY A 125 12.67 16.36 -9.89
N ASP A 126 13.31 15.71 -8.91
CA ASP A 126 14.45 14.82 -9.12
C ASP A 126 13.98 13.42 -9.54
N ILE A 127 13.49 13.32 -10.77
CA ILE A 127 12.93 12.08 -11.31
C ILE A 127 13.99 11.00 -11.46
N ASP A 128 15.21 11.37 -11.86
CA ASP A 128 16.31 10.43 -12.02
C ASP A 128 16.78 9.88 -10.67
N GLY A 129 16.89 10.74 -9.64
CA GLY A 129 17.19 10.31 -8.27
C GLY A 129 16.13 9.39 -7.70
N ALA A 130 14.84 9.74 -7.83
CA ALA A 130 13.73 8.87 -7.40
C ALA A 130 13.78 7.50 -8.09
N THR A 131 14.08 7.48 -9.40
CA THR A 131 14.20 6.26 -10.20
C THR A 131 15.38 5.41 -9.75
N ALA A 132 16.54 6.02 -9.51
CA ALA A 132 17.74 5.34 -9.02
C ALA A 132 17.50 4.72 -7.63
N THR A 133 16.88 5.47 -6.71
CA THR A 133 16.54 4.98 -5.36
C THR A 133 15.55 3.82 -5.43
N PHE A 134 14.48 3.95 -6.22
CA PHE A 134 13.49 2.89 -6.40
C PHE A 134 14.14 1.60 -6.90
N TYR A 135 14.87 1.66 -8.03
CA TYR A 135 15.48 0.46 -8.60
C TYR A 135 16.59 -0.15 -7.74
N ARG A 136 17.32 0.66 -6.95
CA ARG A 136 18.28 0.15 -5.97
C ARG A 136 17.61 -0.78 -4.96
N TYR A 137 16.43 -0.41 -4.46
CA TYR A 137 15.75 -1.15 -3.39
C TYR A 137 14.60 -2.06 -3.86
N CYS A 138 14.24 -2.05 -5.13
CA CYS A 138 13.30 -3.00 -5.75
C CYS A 138 13.56 -4.47 -5.35
N PRO A 139 14.80 -4.98 -5.30
CA PRO A 139 15.06 -6.34 -4.85
C PRO A 139 14.49 -6.65 -3.46
N LEU A 140 14.56 -5.70 -2.51
CA LEU A 140 14.01 -5.87 -1.17
C LEU A 140 12.49 -5.74 -1.14
N ILE A 141 11.93 -4.78 -1.87
CA ILE A 141 10.46 -4.67 -2.00
C ILE A 141 9.87 -5.97 -2.55
N ARG A 142 10.53 -6.54 -3.57
CA ARG A 142 10.15 -7.83 -4.16
C ARG A 142 10.31 -8.97 -3.15
N PHE A 143 11.43 -9.02 -2.44
CA PHE A 143 11.72 -10.07 -1.46
C PHE A 143 10.70 -10.07 -0.31
N GLU A 144 10.24 -8.91 0.15
CA GLU A 144 9.17 -8.83 1.16
C GLU A 144 7.80 -9.24 0.62
N ALA A 145 7.57 -9.18 -0.70
CA ALA A 145 6.29 -9.50 -1.35
C ALA A 145 6.10 -11.02 -1.55
N GLN A 146 6.52 -11.83 -0.59
CA GLN A 146 6.32 -13.28 -0.58
C GLN A 146 5.01 -13.66 0.13
N ASP A 147 4.12 -14.32 -0.60
CA ASP A 147 2.82 -14.73 -0.07
C ASP A 147 2.95 -15.66 1.15
N GLY A 148 2.09 -15.44 2.14
CA GLY A 148 2.07 -16.22 3.39
C GLY A 148 3.12 -15.83 4.43
N ILE A 149 4.24 -15.22 4.03
CA ILE A 149 5.33 -14.83 4.96
C ILE A 149 5.66 -13.33 4.96
N SER A 150 5.11 -12.54 4.05
CA SER A 150 5.40 -11.10 3.92
C SER A 150 5.28 -10.32 5.23
N MET A 151 4.24 -10.58 6.01
CA MET A 151 4.05 -9.99 7.34
C MET A 151 5.14 -10.40 8.33
N THR A 152 5.51 -11.68 8.35
CA THR A 152 6.57 -12.19 9.22
C THR A 152 7.93 -11.60 8.82
N LEU A 153 8.22 -11.49 7.52
CA LEU A 153 9.42 -10.84 6.99
C LEU A 153 9.54 -9.38 7.43
N ARG A 154 8.46 -8.61 7.28
CA ARG A 154 8.41 -7.18 7.70
C ARG A 154 8.65 -7.02 9.20
N LYS A 155 8.03 -7.88 10.01
CA LYS A 155 8.25 -7.87 11.46
C LYS A 155 9.67 -8.28 11.84
N GLU A 156 10.26 -9.24 11.14
CA GLU A 156 11.66 -9.63 11.33
C GLU A 156 12.59 -8.45 11.04
N ILE A 157 12.38 -7.75 9.92
CA ILE A 157 13.10 -6.51 9.60
C ILE A 157 12.92 -5.49 10.72
N TYR A 158 11.69 -5.13 11.10
CA TYR A 158 11.46 -4.16 12.18
C TYR A 158 12.11 -4.54 13.51
N ALA A 159 12.16 -5.82 13.86
CA ALA A 159 12.82 -6.28 15.08
C ALA A 159 14.35 -6.11 15.00
N ARG A 160 14.96 -6.46 13.87
CA ARG A 160 16.40 -6.28 13.63
C ARG A 160 16.81 -4.81 13.62
N ARG A 161 15.94 -3.94 13.11
CA ARG A 161 16.08 -2.48 13.14
C ARG A 161 15.85 -1.87 14.52
N GLY A 162 15.45 -2.67 15.52
CA GLY A 162 15.13 -2.21 16.87
C GLY A 162 13.83 -1.40 16.97
N ALA A 163 13.01 -1.34 15.91
CA ALA A 163 11.73 -0.62 15.92
C ALA A 163 10.65 -1.33 16.76
N ILE A 164 10.75 -2.66 16.91
CA ILE A 164 9.89 -3.46 17.77
C ILE A 164 10.71 -4.49 18.57
N ALA A 165 10.25 -4.84 19.76
CA ALA A 165 10.95 -5.81 20.62
C ALA A 165 10.83 -7.27 20.16
N SER A 166 9.88 -7.60 19.27
CA SER A 166 9.64 -8.97 18.83
C SER A 166 9.10 -9.05 17.41
N ALA A 167 9.74 -9.89 16.60
CA ALA A 167 9.31 -10.23 15.25
C ALA A 167 8.05 -11.13 15.22
N GLN A 168 7.65 -11.72 16.36
CA GLN A 168 6.66 -12.79 16.38
C GLN A 168 5.23 -12.27 16.07
N PRO A 169 4.56 -12.77 15.03
CA PRO A 169 3.14 -12.48 14.79
C PRO A 169 2.23 -13.28 15.73
N ARG A 170 0.96 -12.85 15.84
CA ARG A 170 -0.09 -13.68 16.48
C ARG A 170 -0.47 -14.82 15.52
N ARG A 171 -0.71 -16.02 16.05
CA ARG A 171 -1.19 -17.16 15.24
C ARG A 171 -2.59 -16.91 14.64
N PRO A 172 -2.91 -17.45 13.45
CA PRO A 172 -2.03 -18.27 12.59
C PRO A 172 -1.03 -17.41 11.79
N TYR A 173 0.21 -17.89 11.65
CA TYR A 173 1.24 -17.30 10.79
C TYR A 173 2.21 -18.38 10.31
N SER A 174 2.89 -18.11 9.18
CA SER A 174 4.00 -18.92 8.70
C SER A 174 5.32 -18.36 9.24
N ALA A 175 6.10 -19.22 9.89
CA ALA A 175 7.45 -18.87 10.37
C ALA A 175 8.42 -18.77 9.19
N LEU A 176 9.47 -17.97 9.36
CA LEU A 176 10.58 -17.90 8.40
C LEU A 176 11.50 -19.09 8.64
N ASP A 177 11.82 -19.83 7.58
CA ASP A 177 12.84 -20.88 7.65
C ASP A 177 14.26 -20.27 7.64
N ALA A 178 15.23 -21.11 8.00
CA ALA A 178 16.63 -20.68 8.08
C ALA A 178 17.23 -20.27 6.72
N GLY A 179 16.73 -20.79 5.59
CA GLY A 179 17.13 -20.37 4.25
C GLY A 179 16.66 -18.96 3.94
N THR A 180 15.37 -18.70 4.15
CA THR A 180 14.76 -17.37 3.99
C THR A 180 15.48 -16.30 4.83
N LEU A 181 15.86 -16.63 6.07
CA LEU A 181 16.62 -15.72 6.93
C LEU A 181 18.03 -15.43 6.39
N ARG A 182 18.74 -16.43 5.84
CA ARG A 182 20.05 -16.24 5.21
C ARG A 182 19.96 -15.40 3.94
N ASP A 183 18.92 -15.61 3.13
CA ASP A 183 18.70 -14.82 1.92
C ASP A 183 18.38 -13.36 2.27
N LEU A 184 17.62 -13.13 3.35
CA LEU A 184 17.40 -11.79 3.90
C LEU A 184 18.72 -11.15 4.35
N ASP A 185 19.59 -11.89 5.05
CA ASP A 185 20.90 -11.40 5.49
C ASP A 185 21.79 -10.97 4.31
N ASP A 186 21.92 -11.80 3.27
CA ASP A 186 22.68 -11.48 2.06
C ASP A 186 22.10 -10.24 1.37
N LEU A 187 20.77 -10.17 1.23
CA LEU A 187 20.11 -9.05 0.58
C LEU A 187 20.31 -7.73 1.34
N LEU A 188 20.12 -7.71 2.65
CA LEU A 188 20.34 -6.51 3.48
C LEU A 188 21.81 -6.07 3.44
N THR A 189 22.75 -7.02 3.36
CA THR A 189 24.17 -6.74 3.22
C THR A 189 24.48 -6.06 1.88
N ARG A 190 23.98 -6.61 0.77
CA ARG A 190 24.18 -6.04 -0.58
C ARG A 190 23.56 -4.66 -0.78
N LEU A 191 22.57 -4.32 0.03
CA LEU A 191 21.88 -3.03 -0.04
C LEU A 191 22.40 -1.99 0.95
N ASP A 192 23.42 -2.33 1.76
CA ASP A 192 23.97 -1.50 2.84
C ASP A 192 22.91 -1.13 3.90
N LEU A 193 22.06 -2.08 4.27
CA LEU A 193 20.96 -1.90 5.22
C LEU A 193 21.19 -2.56 6.58
N GLN A 194 22.38 -3.13 6.82
CA GLN A 194 22.75 -3.71 8.11
C GLN A 194 22.82 -2.61 9.19
N GLY A 195 22.06 -2.78 10.28
CA GLY A 195 22.10 -1.88 11.44
C GLY A 195 21.39 -0.52 11.27
N LYS A 196 20.66 -0.31 10.17
CA LYS A 196 19.67 0.77 10.02
C LYS A 196 18.31 0.36 10.60
#